data_AF-A0A920TSC9-F1
#
_entry.id   AF-A0A920TSC9-F1
#
_cell.length_a   1.000
_cell.length_b   1.000
_cell.length_c   1.000
_cell.angle_alpha   90.00
_cell.angle_beta   90.00
_cell.angle_gamma   90.00
#
_symmetry.space_group_name_H-M   'P 1'
#
loop_
_entity.id
_entity.type
_entity.pdbx_description
1 polymer ?
#
loop_
_entity_poly.entity_id
_entity_poly.type
_entity_poly.pdbx_seq_one_letter_code
_entity_poly.pdbx_strand_id
1 'polypeptide(L)'
;MKTLAGVSAVLGFTLMLFGGEAYVAHSPQESSPEFVHLSLGGQTALTDTDIDHTEVVGQYCVRCHNDRRMTGNMSLEQFDAANPERNAELSEKMIHKLRAEMMPPPGARRPAGDTLLSLVLALESSMDAAAVANPNPGGRSFQRLTRLSMGALFLNCSTLGIDAGDYLPLDTKSANFDNIADAQMLSPMLLDTYFRAAAEISRLAVGDPKYFPPQDLHKWRVRFPMGSSRGCTVRDAWWNLSVHTFPADGDYVFKMAFEHTTTGGFFGGLLGTNRSRSRLMGARCALLG
;
A
#
# COMPACT_ATOMS: atom_id res chain seq x y z
N MET A 1 77.22 11.58 3.36
CA MET A 1 76.89 10.14 3.25
C MET A 1 75.50 9.97 3.82
N LYS A 2 74.46 9.94 2.97
CA LYS A 2 73.79 8.74 2.42
C LYS A 2 72.83 8.11 3.46
N THR A 3 71.51 8.40 3.35
CA THR A 3 70.39 7.47 2.95
C THR A 3 70.13 6.34 3.97
N LEU A 4 68.93 6.01 4.47
CA LEU A 4 67.61 5.88 3.85
C LEU A 4 66.49 5.93 4.90
N ALA A 5 65.33 6.44 4.46
CA ALA A 5 64.02 6.31 5.06
C ALA A 5 63.26 5.09 4.49
N GLY A 6 62.27 4.60 5.24
CA GLY A 6 61.02 4.06 4.71
C GLY A 6 61.00 2.62 4.18
N VAL A 7 60.55 1.68 5.02
CA VAL A 7 59.82 0.47 4.58
C VAL A 7 58.77 0.12 5.64
N SER A 8 57.53 0.58 5.46
CA SER A 8 56.32 -0.14 5.89
C SER A 8 55.08 0.57 5.35
N ALA A 9 54.80 0.41 4.06
CA ALA A 9 53.50 0.77 3.45
C ALA A 9 53.44 0.32 1.98
N VAL A 10 53.53 -0.98 1.69
CA VAL A 10 53.15 -1.51 0.37
C VAL A 10 52.58 -2.91 0.52
N LEU A 11 51.26 -3.02 0.73
CA LEU A 11 50.41 -4.12 0.26
C LEU A 11 48.92 -3.83 0.55
N GLY A 12 48.48 -2.60 0.23
CA GLY A 12 47.10 -2.15 0.43
C GLY A 12 46.52 -1.41 -0.77
N PHE A 13 47.07 -1.59 -1.98
CA PHE A 13 46.59 -0.86 -3.16
C PHE A 13 46.83 -1.61 -4.47
N THR A 14 46.26 -2.80 -4.63
CA THR A 14 46.11 -3.39 -5.98
C THR A 14 44.96 -4.41 -5.99
N LEU A 15 43.71 -3.92 -5.94
CA LEU A 15 42.57 -4.53 -6.65
C LEU A 15 41.34 -3.58 -6.66
N MET A 16 41.54 -2.34 -7.09
CA MET A 16 40.48 -1.56 -7.69
C MET A 16 40.83 -1.43 -9.17
N LEU A 17 40.21 -2.26 -10.00
CA LEU A 17 39.93 -2.05 -11.43
C LEU A 17 39.23 -3.32 -11.93
N PHE A 18 38.09 -3.12 -12.61
CA PHE A 18 37.11 -4.08 -13.15
C PHE A 18 35.89 -4.35 -12.27
N GLY A 19 34.79 -3.69 -12.63
CA GLY A 19 33.45 -3.94 -12.10
C GLY A 19 32.57 -2.70 -11.98
N GLY A 20 32.68 -1.75 -12.91
CA GLY A 20 31.69 -0.69 -13.03
C GLY A 20 30.44 -1.24 -13.72
N GLU A 21 29.53 -1.84 -12.95
CA GLU A 21 28.11 -1.79 -13.29
C GLU A 21 27.47 -0.72 -12.43
N ALA A 22 26.96 0.31 -13.11
CA ALA A 22 26.18 1.36 -12.49
C ALA A 22 24.93 0.73 -11.88
N TYR A 23 24.93 0.57 -10.55
CA TYR A 23 23.70 0.48 -9.79
C TYR A 23 22.99 1.83 -9.92
N VAL A 24 22.05 1.92 -10.87
CA VAL A 24 21.01 2.95 -10.83
C VAL A 24 20.12 2.57 -9.66
N ALA A 25 20.31 3.25 -8.53
CA ALA A 25 19.32 3.25 -7.47
C ALA A 25 18.01 3.78 -8.06
N HIS A 26 17.02 2.90 -8.23
CA HIS A 26 15.67 3.32 -8.55
C HIS A 26 15.15 4.06 -7.33
N SER A 27 15.19 5.39 -7.38
CA SER A 27 14.53 6.25 -6.40
C SER A 27 13.08 5.78 -6.31
N PRO A 28 12.50 5.56 -5.10
CA PRO A 28 11.07 5.37 -4.97
C PRO A 28 10.41 6.58 -5.61
N GLN A 29 9.79 6.37 -6.77
CA GLN A 29 8.96 7.38 -7.39
C GLN A 29 7.76 7.51 -6.44
N GLU A 30 7.78 8.56 -5.63
CA GLU A 30 6.64 9.01 -4.86
C GLU A 30 5.54 9.35 -5.86
N SER A 31 4.74 8.35 -6.22
CA SER A 31 3.56 8.52 -7.04
C SER A 31 2.49 9.13 -6.16
N SER A 32 2.66 10.40 -5.81
CA SER A 32 1.54 11.26 -5.46
C SER A 32 0.57 11.18 -6.65
N PRO A 33 -0.72 10.90 -6.46
CA PRO A 33 -1.66 11.00 -7.56
C PRO A 33 -1.64 12.46 -8.02
N GLU A 34 -1.14 12.69 -9.23
CA GLU A 34 -1.26 13.97 -9.90
C GLU A 34 -2.76 14.19 -10.11
N PHE A 35 -3.37 14.98 -9.23
CA PHE A 35 -4.74 15.43 -9.43
C PHE A 35 -4.74 16.25 -10.71
N VAL A 36 -5.27 15.65 -11.78
CA VAL A 36 -5.61 16.36 -13.00
C VAL A 36 -6.64 17.42 -12.62
N HIS A 37 -6.17 18.64 -12.39
CA HIS A 37 -7.05 19.79 -12.31
C HIS A 37 -7.67 19.95 -13.69
N LEU A 38 -8.92 19.50 -13.81
CA LEU A 38 -9.75 19.80 -14.96
C LEU A 38 -9.94 21.31 -14.96
N SER A 39 -9.14 22.01 -15.78
CA SER A 39 -9.36 23.42 -16.07
C SER A 39 -10.68 23.52 -16.83
N LEU A 40 -11.75 23.73 -16.08
CA LEU A 40 -13.03 24.12 -16.66
C LEU A 40 -12.82 25.52 -17.24
N GLY A 41 -12.72 25.56 -18.56
CA GLY A 41 -12.69 26.78 -19.33
C GLY A 41 -13.80 27.73 -18.87
N GLY A 42 -13.40 28.99 -18.73
CA GLY A 42 -14.25 30.08 -18.25
C GLY A 42 -15.62 30.06 -18.88
N GLN A 43 -16.63 30.08 -18.01
CA GLN A 43 -18.00 30.36 -18.37
C GLN A 43 -18.35 31.69 -17.74
N THR A 44 -18.27 32.72 -18.60
CA THR A 44 -19.16 33.88 -18.66
C THR A 44 -19.60 34.45 -17.32
N ALA A 45 -18.98 35.58 -16.98
CA ALA A 45 -19.48 36.55 -16.01
C ALA A 45 -20.99 36.77 -16.23
N LEU A 46 -21.79 36.12 -15.39
CA LEU A 46 -23.17 36.48 -15.18
C LEU A 46 -23.14 37.90 -14.59
N THR A 47 -23.97 38.77 -15.14
CA THR A 47 -24.13 40.16 -14.74
C THR A 47 -24.09 40.30 -13.21
N ASP A 48 -23.01 40.91 -12.75
CA ASP A 48 -22.68 41.18 -11.35
C ASP A 48 -23.73 42.11 -10.75
N THR A 49 -24.82 41.51 -10.25
CA THR A 49 -25.48 42.10 -9.11
C THR A 49 -24.65 41.61 -7.94
N ASP A 50 -23.86 42.49 -7.34
CA ASP A 50 -23.12 42.19 -6.12
C ASP A 50 -24.14 41.82 -5.04
N ILE A 51 -24.42 40.53 -4.88
CA ILE A 51 -25.36 40.02 -3.88
C ILE A 51 -24.60 40.05 -2.56
N ASP A 52 -24.96 40.98 -1.68
CA ASP A 52 -24.51 40.93 -0.30
C ASP A 52 -25.16 39.72 0.41
N HIS A 53 -24.39 38.64 0.50
CA HIS A 53 -24.78 37.40 1.15
C HIS A 53 -25.09 37.58 2.64
N THR A 54 -24.43 38.52 3.32
CA THR A 54 -24.71 38.85 4.73
C THR A 54 -26.07 39.54 4.85
N GLU A 55 -26.41 40.42 3.91
CA GLU A 55 -27.75 41.02 3.85
C GLU A 55 -28.84 39.95 3.61
N VAL A 56 -28.60 38.98 2.72
CA VAL A 56 -29.55 37.87 2.49
C VAL A 56 -29.80 37.09 3.78
N VAL A 57 -28.75 36.74 4.53
CA VAL A 57 -28.90 36.05 5.82
C VAL A 57 -29.69 36.90 6.81
N GLY A 58 -29.38 38.20 6.89
CA GLY A 58 -30.08 39.17 7.74
C GLY A 58 -31.57 39.27 7.42
N GLN A 59 -31.94 39.36 6.15
CA GLN A 59 -33.33 39.56 5.74
C GLN A 59 -34.19 38.30 5.87
N TYR A 60 -33.65 37.13 5.53
CA TYR A 60 -34.45 35.91 5.37
C TYR A 60 -34.28 34.89 6.52
N CYS A 61 -33.10 34.85 7.15
CA CYS A 61 -32.77 33.82 8.13
C CYS A 61 -32.92 34.32 9.57
N VAL A 62 -32.44 35.54 9.86
CA VAL A 62 -32.39 36.12 11.21
C VAL A 62 -33.78 36.30 11.83
N ARG A 63 -34.85 36.45 11.04
CA ARG A 63 -36.23 36.51 11.57
C ARG A 63 -36.61 35.30 12.44
N CYS A 64 -36.06 34.13 12.13
CA CYS A 64 -36.31 32.90 12.88
C CYS A 64 -35.11 32.46 13.74
N HIS A 65 -33.89 32.65 13.24
CA HIS A 65 -32.65 32.28 13.90
C HIS A 65 -31.99 33.52 14.51
N ASN A 66 -32.54 34.00 15.62
CA ASN A 66 -32.02 35.13 16.39
C ASN A 66 -31.95 34.81 17.87
N ASP A 67 -31.31 35.69 18.65
CA ASP A 67 -31.07 35.51 20.08
C ASP A 67 -32.37 35.39 20.91
N ARG A 68 -33.49 35.92 20.40
CA ARG A 68 -34.79 35.86 21.09
C ARG A 68 -35.55 34.57 20.81
N ARG A 69 -35.63 34.17 19.53
CA ARG A 69 -36.45 33.05 19.08
C ARG A 69 -35.68 31.73 19.08
N MET A 70 -34.38 31.77 18.86
CA MET A 70 -33.45 30.64 18.93
C MET A 70 -33.99 29.38 18.22
N THR A 71 -34.63 29.55 17.06
CA THR A 71 -35.19 28.41 16.33
C THR A 71 -34.07 27.46 15.94
N GLY A 72 -34.21 26.17 16.27
CA GLY A 72 -33.13 25.21 16.03
C GLY A 72 -31.92 25.38 16.96
N ASN A 73 -32.10 26.06 18.10
CA ASN A 73 -31.08 26.31 19.13
C ASN A 73 -29.82 27.02 18.59
N MET A 74 -30.01 27.99 17.69
CA MET A 74 -28.93 28.78 17.08
C MET A 74 -29.40 30.20 16.75
N SER A 75 -28.43 31.11 16.62
CA SER A 75 -28.62 32.50 16.20
C SER A 75 -27.72 32.83 15.02
N LEU A 76 -28.25 33.65 14.11
CA LEU A 76 -27.55 34.18 12.93
C LEU A 76 -27.42 35.70 12.99
N GLU A 77 -27.79 36.36 14.10
CA GLU A 77 -27.75 37.84 14.21
C GLU A 77 -26.35 38.43 13.99
N GLN A 78 -25.30 37.70 14.36
CA GLN A 78 -23.90 38.09 14.20
C GLN A 78 -23.18 37.27 13.13
N PHE A 79 -23.92 36.54 12.29
CA PHE A 79 -23.31 35.74 11.24
C PHE A 79 -22.83 36.63 10.10
N ASP A 80 -21.56 36.45 9.72
CA ASP A 80 -20.92 37.16 8.62
C ASP A 80 -20.67 36.18 7.47
N ALA A 81 -21.42 36.33 6.38
CA ALA A 81 -21.28 35.45 5.22
C ALA A 81 -20.00 35.71 4.42
N ALA A 82 -19.30 36.82 4.66
CA ALA A 82 -18.00 37.10 4.04
C ALA A 82 -16.83 36.40 4.74
N ASN A 83 -17.00 35.98 6.00
CA ASN A 83 -16.01 35.24 6.78
C ASN A 83 -16.67 34.00 7.46
N PRO A 84 -17.25 33.08 6.68
CA PRO A 84 -18.03 31.96 7.22
C PRO A 84 -17.17 30.96 8.01
N GLU A 85 -15.87 30.92 7.79
CA GLU A 85 -14.91 30.05 8.48
C GLU A 85 -14.78 30.39 9.97
N ARG A 86 -15.07 31.63 10.36
CA ARG A 86 -15.10 32.05 11.78
C ARG A 86 -16.11 31.26 12.60
N ASN A 87 -17.16 30.75 11.95
CA ASN A 87 -18.18 29.89 12.54
C ASN A 87 -18.43 28.66 11.65
N ALA A 88 -17.37 27.93 11.31
CA ALA A 88 -17.40 26.75 10.42
C ALA A 88 -18.56 25.78 10.70
N GLU A 89 -18.79 25.40 11.97
CA GLU A 89 -19.87 24.47 12.32
C GLU A 89 -21.27 24.99 11.93
N LEU A 90 -21.49 26.29 12.09
CA LEU A 90 -22.76 26.93 11.76
C LEU A 90 -22.91 27.11 10.25
N SER A 91 -21.82 27.47 9.56
CA SER A 91 -21.76 27.58 8.10
C SER A 91 -22.08 26.24 7.42
N GLU A 92 -21.48 25.15 7.86
CA GLU A 92 -21.74 23.80 7.34
C GLU A 92 -23.19 23.36 7.56
N LYS A 93 -23.75 23.62 8.75
CA LYS A 93 -25.17 23.37 9.01
C LYS A 93 -26.06 24.17 8.06
N MET A 94 -25.73 25.43 7.80
CA MET A 94 -26.47 26.28 6.86
C MET A 94 -26.39 25.72 5.44
N ILE A 95 -25.18 25.40 4.95
CA ILE A 95 -24.95 24.79 3.63
C ILE A 95 -25.79 23.51 3.49
N HIS A 96 -25.71 22.59 4.45
CA HIS A 96 -26.48 21.34 4.44
C HIS A 96 -27.99 21.58 4.37
N LYS A 97 -28.52 22.55 5.12
CA LYS A 97 -29.96 22.85 5.12
C LYS A 97 -30.42 23.53 3.82
N LEU A 98 -29.60 24.40 3.25
CA LEU A 98 -29.90 25.08 2.00
C LEU A 98 -29.78 24.14 0.80
N ARG A 99 -28.76 23.29 0.75
CA ARG A 99 -28.59 22.22 -0.27
C ARG A 99 -29.74 21.22 -0.27
N ALA A 100 -30.25 20.88 0.91
CA ALA A 100 -31.41 20.01 1.06
C ALA A 100 -32.76 20.72 0.89
N GLU A 101 -32.75 22.02 0.52
CA GLU A 101 -33.95 22.86 0.37
C GLU A 101 -34.90 22.87 1.58
N MET A 102 -34.39 22.51 2.76
CA MET A 102 -35.16 22.48 4.02
C MET A 102 -35.33 23.88 4.62
N MET A 103 -34.53 24.85 4.16
CA MET A 103 -34.57 26.24 4.60
C MET A 103 -34.62 27.20 3.40
N PRO A 104 -35.38 28.30 3.50
CA PRO A 104 -36.42 28.59 4.50
C PRO A 104 -37.58 27.57 4.43
N PRO A 105 -38.30 27.29 5.53
CA PRO A 105 -39.39 26.32 5.55
C PRO A 105 -40.57 26.77 4.68
N PRO A 106 -41.46 25.84 4.25
CA PRO A 106 -42.64 26.18 3.46
C PRO A 106 -43.48 27.28 4.11
N GLY A 107 -43.87 28.29 3.33
CA GLY A 107 -44.63 29.45 3.80
C GLY A 107 -43.78 30.58 4.42
N ALA A 108 -42.48 30.39 4.62
CA ALA A 108 -41.57 31.48 4.94
C ALA A 108 -41.20 32.28 3.68
N ARG A 109 -40.79 33.54 3.89
CA ARG A 109 -40.30 34.39 2.80
C ARG A 109 -39.01 33.77 2.25
N ARG A 110 -38.93 33.59 0.94
CA ARG A 110 -37.74 33.11 0.22
C ARG A 110 -37.30 34.20 -0.76
N PRO A 111 -36.00 34.47 -0.91
CA PRO A 111 -35.53 35.35 -1.98
C PRO A 111 -35.87 34.73 -3.35
N ALA A 112 -35.97 35.59 -4.37
CA ALA A 112 -36.32 35.18 -5.73
C ALA A 112 -35.08 34.64 -6.48
N GLY A 113 -35.34 33.88 -7.55
CA GLY A 113 -34.29 33.38 -8.44
C GLY A 113 -33.23 32.53 -7.73
N ASP A 114 -31.99 32.70 -8.16
CA ASP A 114 -30.87 31.84 -7.75
C ASP A 114 -30.11 32.37 -6.53
N THR A 115 -30.64 33.37 -5.82
CA THR A 115 -29.95 34.03 -4.69
C THR A 115 -29.51 33.05 -3.60
N LEU A 116 -30.34 32.06 -3.25
CA LEU A 116 -29.94 31.06 -2.24
C LEU A 116 -28.89 30.08 -2.78
N LEU A 117 -28.94 29.74 -4.06
CA LEU A 117 -27.92 28.90 -4.67
C LEU A 117 -26.58 29.64 -4.72
N SER A 118 -26.61 30.93 -5.08
CA SER A 118 -25.44 31.82 -5.06
C SER A 118 -24.85 31.93 -3.65
N LEU A 119 -25.68 32.12 -2.62
CA LEU A 119 -25.24 32.11 -1.21
C LEU A 119 -24.57 30.79 -0.83
N VAL A 120 -25.17 29.65 -1.18
CA VAL A 120 -24.60 28.32 -0.87
C VAL A 120 -23.24 28.14 -1.53
N LEU A 121 -23.13 28.47 -2.82
CA LEU A 121 -21.88 28.34 -3.57
C LEU A 121 -20.78 29.25 -3.00
N ALA A 122 -21.13 30.48 -2.60
CA ALA A 122 -20.19 31.39 -1.96
C ALA A 122 -19.69 30.86 -0.61
N LEU A 123 -20.61 30.36 0.23
CA LEU A 123 -20.26 29.76 1.51
C LEU A 123 -19.35 28.54 1.33
N GLU A 124 -19.69 27.61 0.44
CA GLU A 124 -18.88 26.43 0.13
C GLU A 124 -17.50 26.82 -0.39
N SER A 125 -17.42 27.71 -1.39
CA SER A 125 -16.15 28.15 -1.95
C SER A 125 -15.25 28.83 -0.92
N SER A 126 -15.82 29.61 -0.01
CA SER A 126 -15.06 30.27 1.06
C SER A 126 -14.59 29.27 2.11
N MET A 127 -15.45 28.31 2.50
CA MET A 127 -15.12 27.24 3.44
C MET A 127 -14.03 26.33 2.88
N ASP A 128 -14.13 25.94 1.61
CA ASP A 128 -13.13 25.12 0.92
C ASP A 128 -11.79 25.84 0.83
N ALA A 129 -11.79 27.14 0.49
CA ALA A 129 -10.58 27.96 0.46
C ALA A 129 -9.92 28.06 1.86
N ALA A 130 -10.72 28.23 2.91
CA ALA A 130 -10.24 28.25 4.29
C ALA A 130 -9.66 26.90 4.72
N ALA A 131 -10.30 25.79 4.32
CA ALA A 131 -9.84 24.43 4.61
C ALA A 131 -8.52 24.11 3.89
N VAL A 132 -8.32 24.59 2.66
CA VAL A 132 -7.05 24.46 1.93
C VAL A 132 -5.95 25.31 2.58
N ALA A 133 -6.27 26.54 3.00
CA ALA A 133 -5.31 27.45 3.63
C ALA A 133 -4.86 26.97 5.03
N ASN A 134 -5.77 26.34 5.78
CA ASN A 134 -5.48 25.79 7.09
C ASN A 134 -6.08 24.38 7.25
N PRO A 135 -5.44 23.35 6.66
CA PRO A 135 -5.96 21.99 6.72
C PRO A 135 -6.06 21.50 8.17
N ASN A 136 -7.28 21.18 8.59
CA ASN A 136 -7.55 20.58 9.89
C ASN A 136 -8.14 19.18 9.70
N PRO A 137 -7.32 18.12 9.60
CA PRO A 137 -7.80 16.74 9.51
C PRO A 137 -8.47 16.24 10.81
N GLY A 138 -8.57 17.08 11.84
CA GLY A 138 -9.07 16.73 13.16
C GLY A 138 -8.06 15.90 13.96
N GLY A 139 -8.55 15.38 15.09
CA GLY A 139 -7.81 14.40 15.90
C GLY A 139 -8.33 12.99 15.63
N ARG A 140 -7.43 12.01 15.58
CA ARG A 140 -7.77 10.59 15.65
C ARG A 140 -7.08 9.96 16.85
N SER A 141 -7.76 9.01 17.49
CA SER A 141 -7.12 8.12 18.46
C SER A 141 -6.01 7.30 17.77
N PHE A 142 -5.01 6.88 18.55
CA PHE A 142 -3.96 6.01 18.00
C PHE A 142 -4.57 4.67 17.58
N GLN A 143 -4.54 4.44 16.27
CA GLN A 143 -5.00 3.21 15.66
C GLN A 143 -3.86 2.19 15.64
N ARG A 144 -4.11 0.98 16.15
CA ARG A 144 -3.18 -0.15 15.94
C ARG A 144 -3.28 -0.71 14.53
N LEU A 145 -2.25 -1.43 14.09
CA LEU A 145 -2.29 -2.17 12.84
C LEU A 145 -3.32 -3.31 12.94
N THR A 146 -4.19 -3.45 11.94
CA THR A 146 -5.11 -4.61 11.85
C THR A 146 -4.35 -5.84 11.36
N ARG A 147 -4.91 -7.05 11.53
CA ARG A 147 -4.33 -8.27 10.93
C ARG A 147 -4.12 -8.10 9.42
N LEU A 148 -5.13 -7.55 8.74
CA LEU A 148 -5.09 -7.32 7.30
C LEU A 148 -3.99 -6.33 6.90
N SER A 149 -3.89 -5.19 7.59
CA SER A 149 -2.85 -4.21 7.29
C SER A 149 -1.45 -4.69 7.67
N MET A 150 -1.32 -5.53 8.70
CA MET A 150 -0.05 -6.15 9.07
C MET A 150 0.44 -7.15 8.02
N GLY A 151 -0.45 -8.05 7.57
CA GLY A 151 -0.12 -8.98 6.49
C GLY A 151 0.27 -8.25 5.20
N ALA A 152 -0.48 -7.20 4.84
CA ALA A 152 -0.16 -6.37 3.67
C ALA A 152 1.18 -5.62 3.83
N LEU A 153 1.47 -5.09 5.03
CA LEU A 153 2.72 -4.40 5.31
C LEU A 153 3.92 -5.33 5.11
N PHE A 154 3.87 -6.54 5.65
CA PHE A 154 4.98 -7.49 5.52
C PHE A 154 5.11 -8.02 4.09
N LEU A 155 4.01 -8.33 3.43
CA LEU A 155 4.05 -8.73 2.02
C LEU A 155 4.71 -7.65 1.15
N ASN A 156 4.41 -6.37 1.38
CA ASN A 156 4.98 -5.27 0.62
C ASN A 156 6.44 -4.96 0.99
N CYS A 157 6.84 -5.16 2.25
CA CYS A 157 8.17 -4.78 2.74
C CYS A 157 9.22 -5.90 2.57
N SER A 158 8.85 -7.15 2.87
CA SER A 158 9.78 -8.29 2.87
C SER A 158 9.45 -9.35 1.82
N THR A 159 8.38 -9.18 1.04
CA THR A 159 7.82 -10.19 0.11
C THR A 159 7.36 -11.49 0.79
N LEU A 160 7.45 -11.58 2.12
CA LEU A 160 7.01 -12.74 2.89
C LEU A 160 5.49 -12.70 3.05
N GLY A 161 4.82 -13.76 2.56
CA GLY A 161 3.41 -13.99 2.84
C GLY A 161 3.26 -14.58 4.23
N ILE A 162 2.89 -13.74 5.21
CA ILE A 162 2.73 -14.12 6.61
C ILE A 162 1.26 -14.03 6.98
N ASP A 163 0.73 -15.05 7.66
CA ASP A 163 -0.60 -14.97 8.25
C ASP A 163 -0.52 -14.17 9.56
N ALA A 164 -0.99 -12.93 9.52
CA ALA A 164 -1.08 -12.08 10.71
C ALA A 164 -2.00 -12.66 11.81
N GLY A 165 -2.87 -13.62 11.45
CA GLY A 165 -3.72 -14.35 12.37
C GLY A 165 -2.95 -15.22 13.38
N ASP A 166 -1.73 -15.63 13.04
CA ASP A 166 -0.86 -16.42 13.93
C ASP A 166 -0.30 -15.60 15.09
N TYR A 167 -0.23 -14.27 14.94
CA TYR A 167 0.42 -13.37 15.89
C TYR A 167 -0.56 -12.48 16.65
N LEU A 168 -1.56 -11.94 15.97
CA LEU A 168 -2.49 -10.96 16.54
C LEU A 168 -3.85 -11.59 16.80
N PRO A 169 -4.62 -11.16 17.81
CA PRO A 169 -6.02 -11.53 17.97
C PRO A 169 -6.91 -10.91 16.88
N LEU A 170 -8.15 -11.38 16.77
CA LEU A 170 -9.11 -10.88 15.78
C LEU A 170 -9.42 -9.41 16.05
N ASP A 171 -9.56 -8.62 14.99
CA ASP A 171 -9.83 -7.19 15.10
C ASP A 171 -11.28 -6.92 15.53
N THR A 172 -11.46 -5.99 16.46
CA THR A 172 -12.78 -5.54 16.91
C THR A 172 -13.48 -4.81 15.76
N LYS A 173 -14.73 -5.19 15.47
CA LYS A 173 -15.58 -4.51 14.50
C LYS A 173 -16.41 -3.43 15.20
N SER A 174 -16.42 -2.24 14.63
CA SER A 174 -17.29 -1.13 15.02
C SER A 174 -17.99 -0.57 13.77
N ALA A 175 -19.29 -0.29 13.86
CA ALA A 175 -20.11 0.13 12.72
C ALA A 175 -19.96 -0.76 11.46
N ASN A 176 -19.68 -2.07 11.66
CA ASN A 176 -19.37 -3.07 10.62
C ASN A 176 -18.00 -2.92 9.92
N PHE A 177 -17.14 -2.01 10.38
CA PHE A 177 -15.77 -1.84 9.92
C PHE A 177 -14.77 -2.33 10.97
N ASP A 178 -13.67 -2.91 10.51
CA ASP A 178 -12.59 -3.47 11.33
C ASP A 178 -11.34 -2.60 11.32
N ASN A 179 -11.45 -1.31 10.96
CA ASN A 179 -10.36 -0.35 10.87
C ASN A 179 -10.70 1.01 11.53
N ILE A 180 -11.63 1.03 12.48
CA ILE A 180 -12.00 2.25 13.21
C ILE A 180 -11.06 2.43 14.40
N ALA A 181 -10.32 3.55 14.42
CA ALA A 181 -9.31 3.86 15.42
C ALA A 181 -9.84 3.77 16.88
N ASP A 182 -11.04 4.28 17.13
CA ASP A 182 -11.63 4.31 18.47
C ASP A 182 -11.96 2.91 19.03
N ALA A 183 -12.11 1.92 18.14
CA ALA A 183 -12.32 0.51 18.52
C ALA A 183 -10.99 -0.28 18.60
N GLN A 184 -9.86 0.39 18.40
CA GLN A 184 -8.55 -0.21 18.15
C GLN A 184 -7.48 0.22 19.14
N MET A 185 -7.88 0.34 20.40
CA MET A 185 -6.95 0.63 21.49
C MET A 185 -5.87 -0.44 21.63
N LEU A 186 -4.65 0.01 21.94
CA LEU A 186 -3.48 -0.83 22.12
C LEU A 186 -3.31 -1.17 23.61
N SER A 187 -3.28 -2.46 23.94
CA SER A 187 -2.93 -2.93 25.28
C SER A 187 -1.43 -3.29 25.37
N PRO A 188 -0.83 -3.29 26.56
CA PRO A 188 0.56 -3.71 26.75
C PRO A 188 0.83 -5.14 26.26
N MET A 189 -0.11 -6.07 26.47
CA MET A 189 0.00 -7.44 25.97
C MET A 189 0.00 -7.48 24.43
N LEU A 190 -0.83 -6.66 23.80
CA LEU A 190 -0.91 -6.61 22.35
C LEU A 190 0.38 -6.00 21.75
N LEU A 191 0.98 -5.03 22.43
CA LEU A 191 2.28 -4.49 22.05
C LEU A 191 3.39 -5.55 22.14
N ASP A 192 3.39 -6.39 23.19
CA ASP A 192 4.32 -7.52 23.28
C ASP A 192 4.15 -8.51 22.11
N THR A 193 2.91 -8.80 21.70
CA THR A 193 2.68 -9.66 20.54
C THR A 193 3.18 -9.05 19.23
N TYR A 194 3.06 -7.73 19.04
CA TYR A 194 3.66 -7.06 17.87
C TYR A 194 5.18 -7.19 17.87
N PHE A 195 5.84 -6.99 19.01
CA PHE A 195 7.29 -7.11 19.09
C PHE A 195 7.78 -8.53 18.85
N ARG A 196 7.06 -9.55 19.36
CA ARG A 196 7.37 -10.96 19.07
C ARG A 196 7.20 -11.27 17.58
N ALA A 197 6.08 -10.86 16.99
CA ALA A 197 5.84 -11.02 15.55
C ALA A 197 6.95 -10.36 14.73
N ALA A 198 7.27 -9.10 15.03
CA ALA A 198 8.34 -8.38 14.35
C ALA A 198 9.70 -9.07 14.48
N ALA A 199 10.04 -9.61 15.65
CA ALA A 199 11.31 -10.31 15.87
C ALA A 199 11.41 -11.62 15.08
N GLU A 200 10.34 -12.40 15.06
CA GLU A 200 10.27 -13.66 14.32
C GLU A 200 10.32 -13.42 12.81
N ILE A 201 9.49 -12.50 12.32
CA ILE A 201 9.42 -12.12 10.91
C ILE A 201 10.75 -11.51 10.44
N SER A 202 11.41 -10.70 11.28
CA SER A 202 12.73 -10.16 10.95
C SER A 202 13.78 -11.26 10.82
N ARG A 203 13.72 -12.31 11.65
CA ARG A 203 14.61 -13.47 11.52
C ARG A 203 14.35 -14.24 10.23
N LEU A 204 13.09 -14.44 9.87
CA LEU A 204 12.71 -15.08 8.60
C LEU A 204 13.18 -14.26 7.39
N ALA A 205 13.00 -12.94 7.43
CA ALA A 205 13.38 -12.04 6.35
C ALA A 205 14.90 -11.95 6.14
N VAL A 206 15.68 -11.97 7.22
CA VAL A 206 17.16 -11.94 7.13
C VAL A 206 17.71 -13.31 6.73
N GLY A 207 17.07 -14.40 7.15
CA GLY A 207 17.57 -15.75 6.98
C GLY A 207 18.82 -16.05 7.81
N ASP A 208 19.36 -17.28 7.70
CA ASP A 208 20.62 -17.66 8.34
C ASP A 208 21.73 -17.82 7.27
N PRO A 209 22.75 -16.94 7.25
CA PRO A 209 23.85 -17.03 6.28
C PRO A 209 24.77 -18.22 6.51
N LYS A 210 24.70 -18.88 7.68
CA LYS A 210 25.46 -20.09 8.00
C LYS A 210 24.67 -21.37 7.76
N TYR A 211 23.46 -21.25 7.20
CA TYR A 211 22.67 -22.41 6.84
C TYR A 211 23.37 -23.19 5.72
N PHE A 212 23.91 -24.36 6.06
CA PHE A 212 24.39 -25.30 5.07
C PHE A 212 23.22 -26.19 4.66
N PRO A 213 22.65 -26.01 3.44
CA PRO A 213 21.56 -26.84 3.01
C PRO A 213 22.02 -28.29 2.96
N PRO A 214 21.25 -29.24 3.51
CA PRO A 214 21.53 -30.65 3.32
C PRO A 214 21.49 -30.97 1.82
N GLN A 215 22.37 -31.87 1.39
CA GLN A 215 22.33 -32.40 0.03
C GLN A 215 20.96 -33.05 -0.23
N ASP A 216 20.25 -32.55 -1.24
CA ASP A 216 18.97 -33.12 -1.64
C ASP A 216 19.15 -34.03 -2.86
N LEU A 217 18.78 -35.30 -2.71
CA LEU A 217 19.01 -36.33 -3.72
C LEU A 217 17.70 -36.70 -4.41
N HIS A 218 17.50 -36.15 -5.59
CA HIS A 218 16.37 -36.51 -6.45
C HIS A 218 16.69 -37.77 -7.24
N LYS A 219 15.95 -38.86 -6.98
CA LYS A 219 16.05 -40.11 -7.76
C LYS A 219 14.97 -40.15 -8.83
N TRP A 220 15.38 -40.05 -10.10
CA TRP A 220 14.47 -40.24 -11.22
C TRP A 220 14.49 -41.69 -11.69
N ARG A 221 13.34 -42.35 -11.65
CA ARG A 221 13.15 -43.64 -12.33
C ARG A 221 12.45 -43.36 -13.64
N VAL A 222 13.19 -43.43 -14.74
CA VAL A 222 12.58 -43.35 -16.06
C VAL A 222 11.81 -44.66 -16.29
N ARG A 223 10.49 -44.56 -16.36
CA ARG A 223 9.62 -45.68 -16.73
C ARG A 223 9.36 -45.57 -18.22
N PHE A 224 9.95 -46.46 -19.01
CA PHE A 224 9.50 -46.64 -20.38
C PHE A 224 8.07 -47.19 -20.33
N PRO A 225 7.08 -46.53 -20.94
CA PRO A 225 5.79 -47.16 -21.17
C PRO A 225 6.03 -48.32 -22.14
N MET A 226 6.09 -49.55 -21.63
CA MET A 226 5.96 -50.75 -22.45
C MET A 226 4.50 -50.85 -22.91
N GLY A 227 4.17 -50.09 -23.95
CA GLY A 227 2.85 -50.05 -24.55
C GLY A 227 2.58 -48.69 -25.16
N SER A 228 2.24 -48.66 -26.46
CA SER A 228 1.80 -47.43 -27.12
C SER A 228 0.41 -47.04 -26.59
N SER A 229 0.35 -46.17 -25.58
CA SER A 229 -0.85 -45.36 -25.38
C SER A 229 -0.90 -44.36 -26.54
N ARG A 230 -1.82 -44.61 -27.48
CA ARG A 230 -2.09 -43.73 -28.61
C ARG A 230 -2.40 -42.32 -28.08
N GLY A 231 -1.53 -41.36 -28.39
CA GLY A 231 -1.79 -39.94 -28.13
C GLY A 231 -0.60 -39.17 -27.53
N CYS A 232 0.32 -39.83 -26.83
CA CYS A 232 1.52 -39.15 -26.33
C CYS A 232 2.58 -39.14 -27.44
N THR A 233 2.94 -37.96 -27.96
CA THR A 233 4.10 -37.89 -28.84
C THR A 233 5.36 -38.23 -28.04
N VAL A 234 6.33 -38.90 -28.66
CA VAL A 234 7.60 -39.31 -28.02
C VAL A 234 8.34 -38.10 -27.42
N ARG A 235 8.02 -36.86 -27.79
CA ARG A 235 8.59 -35.65 -27.19
C ARG A 235 8.13 -35.37 -25.76
N ASP A 236 6.90 -35.75 -25.41
CA ASP A 236 6.26 -35.31 -24.17
C ASP A 236 6.51 -36.27 -23.00
N ALA A 237 7.05 -37.47 -23.28
CA ALA A 237 7.27 -38.53 -22.30
C ALA A 237 8.71 -38.60 -21.74
N TRP A 238 9.58 -37.66 -22.10
CA TRP A 238 11.02 -37.70 -21.79
C TRP A 238 11.52 -36.56 -20.91
N TRP A 239 10.64 -35.67 -20.44
CA TRP A 239 10.99 -34.66 -19.45
C TRP A 239 10.72 -35.18 -18.04
N ASN A 240 11.68 -34.98 -17.13
CA ASN A 240 11.46 -35.13 -15.70
C ASN A 240 11.49 -33.73 -15.09
N LEU A 241 10.44 -33.37 -14.35
CA LEU A 241 10.38 -32.12 -13.60
C LEU A 241 10.59 -32.43 -12.12
N SER A 242 11.48 -31.67 -11.48
CA SER A 242 11.63 -31.67 -10.03
C SER A 242 11.61 -30.22 -9.57
N VAL A 243 10.75 -29.94 -8.61
CA VAL A 243 10.69 -28.64 -7.95
C VAL A 243 11.59 -28.74 -6.74
N HIS A 244 12.62 -27.90 -6.70
CA HIS A 244 13.50 -27.79 -5.55
C HIS A 244 13.45 -26.36 -5.03
N THR A 245 13.23 -26.23 -3.73
CA THR A 245 13.21 -24.93 -3.04
C THR A 245 14.61 -24.67 -2.51
N PHE A 246 15.26 -23.63 -3.02
CA PHE A 246 16.58 -23.21 -2.57
C PHE A 246 16.45 -22.36 -1.31
N PRO A 247 16.92 -22.81 -0.13
CA PRO A 247 16.63 -22.19 1.14
C PRO A 247 17.37 -20.85 1.39
N ALA A 248 18.40 -20.53 0.58
CA ALA A 248 19.15 -19.29 0.69
C ALA A 248 19.65 -18.80 -0.68
N ASP A 249 20.02 -17.52 -0.81
CA ASP A 249 20.80 -17.06 -1.97
C ASP A 249 22.24 -17.59 -1.84
N GLY A 250 22.78 -18.21 -2.90
CA GLY A 250 24.13 -18.74 -2.89
C GLY A 250 24.49 -19.53 -4.15
N ASP A 251 25.74 -20.00 -4.20
CA ASP A 251 26.23 -20.86 -5.27
C ASP A 251 25.83 -22.31 -5.03
N TYR A 252 25.03 -22.87 -5.95
CA TYR A 252 24.56 -24.25 -5.88
C TYR A 252 25.28 -25.13 -6.89
N VAL A 253 25.82 -26.27 -6.43
CA VAL A 253 26.46 -27.26 -7.29
C VAL A 253 25.50 -28.42 -7.55
N PHE A 254 25.05 -28.57 -8.80
CA PHE A 254 24.22 -29.70 -9.23
C PHE A 254 25.11 -30.84 -9.71
N LYS A 255 24.98 -32.02 -9.09
CA LYS A 255 25.65 -33.25 -9.53
C LYS A 255 24.61 -34.22 -10.08
N MET A 256 24.85 -34.71 -11.29
CA MET A 256 24.01 -35.73 -11.92
C MET A 256 24.83 -37.02 -12.07
N ALA A 257 24.27 -38.13 -11.62
CA ALA A 257 24.83 -39.45 -11.82
C ALA A 257 23.76 -40.36 -12.44
N PHE A 258 24.17 -41.18 -13.40
CA PHE A 258 23.31 -42.18 -14.01
C PHE A 258 23.55 -43.52 -13.30
N GLU A 259 22.47 -44.23 -12.98
CA GLU A 259 22.55 -45.54 -12.32
C GLU A 259 23.17 -46.57 -13.28
N HIS A 260 24.30 -47.17 -12.87
CA HIS A 260 24.97 -48.22 -13.61
C HIS A 260 24.56 -49.59 -13.04
N THR A 261 23.89 -50.43 -13.85
CA THR A 261 23.59 -51.82 -13.47
C THR A 261 24.61 -52.77 -14.11
N THR A 262 25.18 -53.70 -13.34
CA THR A 262 26.19 -54.68 -13.79
C THR A 262 25.63 -55.73 -14.78
N THR A 263 24.31 -55.80 -14.97
CA THR A 263 23.63 -56.76 -15.86
C THR A 263 23.35 -56.19 -17.26
N GLY A 264 24.03 -55.10 -17.67
CA GLY A 264 23.96 -54.60 -19.05
C GLY A 264 22.69 -53.81 -19.40
N GLY A 265 21.81 -53.55 -18.43
CA GLY A 265 20.75 -52.57 -18.57
C GLY A 265 21.34 -51.17 -18.40
N PHE A 266 21.90 -50.60 -19.47
CA PHE A 266 22.34 -49.20 -19.47
C PHE A 266 21.13 -48.28 -19.36
N PHE A 267 20.90 -47.75 -18.16
CA PHE A 267 20.12 -46.54 -18.03
C PHE A 267 21.08 -45.34 -18.06
N GLY A 268 21.24 -44.72 -19.24
CA GLY A 268 22.04 -43.49 -19.40
C GLY A 268 23.52 -43.67 -19.75
N GLY A 269 23.93 -44.83 -20.29
CA GLY A 269 25.24 -44.94 -20.94
C GLY A 269 25.30 -44.14 -22.24
N LEU A 270 26.41 -43.44 -22.48
CA LEU A 270 26.71 -42.69 -23.72
C LEU A 270 27.01 -43.61 -24.92
N LEU A 271 26.19 -44.64 -25.13
CA LEU A 271 26.20 -45.40 -26.38
C LEU A 271 25.34 -44.63 -27.40
N GLY A 272 26.00 -43.80 -28.21
CA GLY A 272 25.37 -42.97 -29.23
C GLY A 272 25.01 -41.56 -28.76
N THR A 273 24.73 -40.67 -29.71
CA THR A 273 24.57 -39.20 -29.59
C THR A 273 23.37 -38.73 -28.75
N ASN A 274 23.14 -39.32 -27.58
CA ASN A 274 22.10 -38.90 -26.64
C ASN A 274 22.55 -37.61 -25.95
N ARG A 275 22.01 -36.47 -26.40
CA ARG A 275 22.20 -35.18 -25.73
C ARG A 275 21.11 -35.01 -24.67
N SER A 276 21.48 -35.09 -23.40
CA SER A 276 20.63 -34.58 -22.32
C SER A 276 20.67 -33.05 -22.33
N ARG A 277 19.52 -32.41 -22.12
CA ARG A 277 19.42 -30.96 -21.88
C ARG A 277 18.73 -30.75 -20.54
N SER A 278 19.42 -30.09 -19.62
CA SER A 278 18.81 -29.55 -18.41
C SER A 278 18.40 -28.10 -18.67
N ARG A 279 17.25 -27.69 -18.13
CA ARG A 279 16.82 -26.30 -18.12
C ARG A 279 16.36 -25.96 -16.71
N LEU A 280 16.99 -24.97 -16.10
CA LEU A 280 16.54 -24.39 -14.85
C LEU A 280 15.51 -23.31 -15.18
N MET A 281 14.33 -23.40 -14.60
CA MET A 281 13.33 -22.34 -14.60
C MET A 281 13.14 -21.93 -13.14
N GLY A 282 13.64 -20.76 -12.77
CA GLY A 282 13.57 -20.23 -11.42
C GLY A 282 12.55 -19.10 -11.33
N ALA A 283 11.80 -19.08 -10.23
CA ALA A 283 11.10 -17.90 -9.73
C ALA A 283 11.54 -17.69 -8.28
N ARG A 284 11.83 -16.44 -7.90
CA ARG A 284 12.06 -16.10 -6.50
C ARG A 284 10.73 -16.20 -5.77
N CYS A 285 10.60 -17.20 -4.91
CA CYS A 285 9.47 -17.34 -4.00
C CYS A 285 9.99 -17.04 -2.60
N ALA A 286 9.38 -16.09 -1.90
CA ALA A 286 9.71 -15.82 -0.51
C ALA A 286 9.49 -17.09 0.32
N LEU A 287 10.51 -17.51 1.08
CA LEU A 287 10.47 -18.73 1.87
C LEU A 287 9.63 -18.52 3.14
N LEU A 288 8.53 -19.26 3.22
CA LEU A 288 7.90 -19.62 4.48
C LEU A 288 8.84 -20.62 5.19
N GLY A 289 9.49 -20.15 6.24
CA GLY A 289 10.17 -20.97 7.25
C GLY A 289 9.38 -20.96 8.54
#